data_AF-A0A0L0P4D0-F1
#
_entry.id   AF-A0A0L0P4D0-F1
#
_cell.length_a   1.000
_cell.length_b   1.000
_cell.length_c   1.000
_cell.angle_alpha   90.00
_cell.angle_beta   90.00
_cell.angle_gamma   90.00
#
_symmetry.space_group_name_H-M   'P 1'
#
loop_
_entity.id
_entity.type
_entity.pdbx_description
1 polymer ?
#
loop_
_entity_poly.entity_id
_entity_poly.type
_entity_poly.pdbx_seq_one_letter_code
_entity_poly.pdbx_strand_id
1 'polypeptide(L)'
;MAQNVHRLPLMAQYAMDCKQRYILVPTETATRWKFTFASLALRLGQDKNAHWLSDYFNWAYLAENSGFQELVDWLSVFITAQRLVSNFDSIVTMGLAPKATVDKHSLQCMALACLFLANGALAGPRITKKVVSLANEWLSLSDEIGKNVTNEVWQDGIYFMVLCMLSRSTIVSTSQLERLTVKVRDYFTAISSNESFLRYLHQLEFENLSPQDSEAFSIVAKCWTYLKLVETEASVLQAESLFQYEHAELKDTIQPDRKVVKYLFNLVPEEPISSYQAYDIALLASSLFFRRFENCKTAKDIAYAYLSLYSEFCAMSIPASEPLFQAIEMVTGGPARANPGAAEIAALVRTLAQLLGVMLKVSFICVRWLLIIRAEPNKFVTLRFAHYVTTLLSMFNPLMAIVDTGKVSPHNLIASLQCCAQLNTVLDMYNMLTLQALFVAVMSNFVKTSTAHWGLDVLYLLNAVLSSYGRARKCLETMKPYSNYPLSIALLQVSEVLTREVHSTRFQPRSLDKPAHEFFEYLQRSIAKENWDVFVNSLFGMEATAANYIEQLWRFGDVAKLHQEKPILITKTLVLNTAFIKEFEHAYRGFWFTLQHVNQYLEL
;
A
#
# COMPACT_ATOMS: atom_id res chain seq x y z
N MET A 1 -23.95 14.92 17.52
CA MET A 1 -22.66 15.37 18.09
C MET A 1 -21.75 14.15 18.19
N ALA A 2 -20.87 13.93 17.22
CA ALA A 2 -20.04 12.72 17.12
C ALA A 2 -18.68 12.95 17.82
N GLN A 3 -18.34 12.07 18.76
CA GLN A 3 -17.05 12.07 19.45
C GLN A 3 -15.99 11.42 18.54
N ASN A 4 -14.86 12.11 18.38
CA ASN A 4 -13.68 11.64 17.64
C ASN A 4 -13.14 10.33 18.24
N VAL A 5 -13.21 9.25 17.46
CA VAL A 5 -12.87 7.86 17.84
C VAL A 5 -11.35 7.61 18.04
N HIS A 6 -10.49 8.58 17.70
CA HIS A 6 -9.07 8.31 17.42
C HIS A 6 -8.07 8.71 18.52
N ARG A 7 -8.44 8.77 19.81
CA ARG A 7 -7.45 8.87 20.92
C ARG A 7 -7.20 7.49 21.50
N LEU A 8 -5.99 7.10 21.91
CA LEU A 8 -5.71 5.75 22.48
C LEU A 8 -6.73 5.25 23.54
N PRO A 9 -7.17 6.08 24.52
CA PRO A 9 -8.23 5.70 25.45
C PRO A 9 -9.62 5.63 24.81
N LEU A 10 -9.87 6.45 23.79
CA LEU A 10 -11.09 6.43 22.96
C LEU A 10 -11.06 5.33 21.90
N MET A 11 -9.91 4.78 21.50
CA MET A 11 -9.78 3.57 20.69
C MET A 11 -10.01 2.34 21.55
N ALA A 12 -9.58 2.34 22.82
CA ALA A 12 -9.98 1.32 23.78
C ALA A 12 -11.49 1.40 24.07
N GLN A 13 -12.02 2.61 24.26
CA GLN A 13 -13.46 2.88 24.41
C GLN A 13 -14.22 2.52 23.13
N TYR A 14 -13.74 2.86 21.94
CA TYR A 14 -14.35 2.53 20.65
C TYR A 14 -14.24 1.05 20.33
N ALA A 15 -13.13 0.39 20.66
CA ALA A 15 -13.02 -1.05 20.59
C ALA A 15 -14.01 -1.71 21.55
N MET A 16 -14.21 -1.16 22.76
CA MET A 16 -15.26 -1.60 23.68
C MET A 16 -16.68 -1.27 23.18
N ASP A 17 -16.91 -0.11 22.57
CA ASP A 17 -18.18 0.35 22.05
C ASP A 17 -18.54 -0.41 20.76
N CYS A 18 -17.56 -0.79 19.94
CA CYS A 18 -17.69 -1.71 18.82
C CYS A 18 -17.94 -3.14 19.31
N LYS A 19 -17.32 -3.53 20.42
CA LYS A 19 -17.63 -4.78 21.14
C LYS A 19 -19.02 -4.75 21.77
N GLN A 20 -19.64 -3.59 21.96
CA GLN A 20 -21.01 -3.41 22.46
C GLN A 20 -22.03 -3.19 21.34
N ARG A 21 -21.62 -2.65 20.18
CA ARG A 21 -22.41 -2.46 18.95
C ARG A 21 -22.14 -3.61 17.98
N TYR A 22 -22.48 -4.82 18.41
CA TYR A 22 -22.61 -5.94 17.51
C TYR A 22 -23.62 -5.59 16.41
N ILE A 23 -23.21 -5.58 15.14
CA ILE A 23 -24.14 -5.76 14.05
C ILE A 23 -24.60 -7.21 14.16
N LEU A 24 -25.89 -7.40 14.40
CA LEU A 24 -26.51 -8.71 14.35
C LEU A 24 -26.41 -9.21 12.92
N VAL A 25 -25.46 -10.10 12.64
CA VAL A 25 -25.54 -10.94 11.44
C VAL A 25 -26.91 -11.59 11.49
N PRO A 26 -27.75 -11.42 10.44
CA PRO A 26 -29.05 -12.05 10.43
C PRO A 26 -28.88 -13.53 10.75
N THR A 27 -29.63 -14.02 11.73
CA THR A 27 -29.45 -15.37 12.28
C THR A 27 -29.50 -16.43 11.17
N GLU A 28 -30.25 -16.15 10.11
CA GLU A 28 -30.34 -16.95 8.89
C GLU A 28 -29.01 -17.04 8.13
N THR A 29 -28.28 -15.94 7.94
CA THR A 29 -26.95 -15.92 7.32
C THR A 29 -25.94 -16.67 8.17
N ALA A 30 -25.92 -16.43 9.48
CA ALA A 30 -25.04 -17.16 10.39
C ALA A 30 -25.31 -18.68 10.37
N THR A 31 -26.59 -19.07 10.29
CA THR A 31 -27.01 -20.47 10.18
C THR A 31 -26.62 -21.09 8.83
N ARG A 32 -26.78 -20.34 7.73
CA ARG A 32 -26.42 -20.76 6.37
C ARG A 32 -24.93 -21.05 6.24
N TRP A 33 -24.08 -20.13 6.70
CA TRP A 33 -22.65 -20.34 6.69
C TRP A 33 -22.25 -21.52 7.56
N LYS A 34 -22.76 -21.62 8.80
CA LYS A 34 -22.54 -22.81 9.65
C LYS A 34 -22.87 -24.12 8.92
N PHE A 35 -23.93 -24.14 8.10
CA PHE A 35 -24.31 -25.30 7.29
C PHE A 35 -23.34 -25.58 6.13
N THR A 36 -22.97 -24.55 5.35
CA THR A 36 -21.94 -24.63 4.30
C THR A 36 -20.66 -25.25 4.83
N PHE A 37 -20.18 -24.79 5.98
CA PHE A 37 -18.96 -25.29 6.57
C PHE A 37 -19.08 -26.69 7.19
N ALA A 38 -20.22 -27.01 7.81
CA ALA A 38 -20.49 -28.36 8.27
C ALA A 38 -20.49 -29.36 7.09
N SER A 39 -20.98 -28.93 5.91
CA SER A 39 -20.96 -29.73 4.68
C SER A 39 -19.56 -29.93 4.10
N LEU A 40 -18.70 -28.91 4.20
CA LEU A 40 -17.28 -28.94 3.82
C LEU A 40 -16.48 -29.87 4.74
N ALA A 41 -16.68 -29.74 6.05
CA ALA A 41 -16.09 -30.63 7.04
C ALA A 41 -16.47 -32.10 6.74
N LEU A 42 -17.75 -32.37 6.46
CA LEU A 42 -18.23 -33.68 6.04
C LEU A 42 -17.56 -34.22 4.77
N ARG A 43 -17.34 -33.38 3.75
CA ARG A 43 -16.68 -33.77 2.48
C ARG A 43 -15.19 -34.05 2.64
N LEU A 44 -14.52 -33.30 3.53
CA LEU A 44 -13.09 -33.45 3.83
C LEU A 44 -12.81 -34.54 4.89
N GLY A 45 -13.82 -35.31 5.29
CA GLY A 45 -13.67 -36.36 6.31
C GLY A 45 -13.49 -35.83 7.74
N GLN A 46 -13.91 -34.60 8.00
CA GLN A 46 -13.78 -33.89 9.27
C GLN A 46 -15.13 -33.81 10.02
N ASP A 47 -15.06 -33.90 11.35
CA ASP A 47 -16.21 -34.11 12.23
C ASP A 47 -17.04 -32.82 12.49
N LYS A 48 -18.31 -32.99 12.86
CA LYS A 48 -19.45 -32.07 12.60
C LYS A 48 -19.59 -30.75 13.39
N ASN A 49 -18.62 -30.26 14.18
CA ASN A 49 -18.87 -29.11 15.08
C ASN A 49 -18.16 -27.79 14.71
N ALA A 50 -18.96 -26.79 14.32
CA ALA A 50 -18.62 -25.54 13.62
C ALA A 50 -18.32 -24.30 14.51
N HIS A 51 -17.65 -24.44 15.66
CA HIS A 51 -17.39 -23.30 16.56
C HIS A 51 -16.21 -22.41 16.14
N TRP A 52 -15.16 -22.97 15.53
CA TRP A 52 -14.00 -22.23 15.01
C TRP A 52 -14.36 -21.25 13.88
N LEU A 53 -15.49 -21.49 13.21
CA LEU A 53 -16.05 -20.62 12.19
C LEU A 53 -16.69 -19.39 12.77
N SER A 54 -17.27 -19.51 13.96
CA SER A 54 -17.72 -18.36 14.72
C SER A 54 -16.54 -17.48 15.12
N ASP A 55 -15.39 -18.07 15.46
CA ASP A 55 -14.17 -17.33 15.81
C ASP A 55 -13.52 -16.69 14.58
N TYR A 56 -13.43 -17.44 13.46
CA TYR A 56 -13.00 -16.94 12.16
C TYR A 56 -13.89 -15.79 11.67
N PHE A 57 -15.21 -15.95 11.81
CA PHE A 57 -16.18 -14.92 11.44
C PHE A 57 -16.10 -13.71 12.37
N ASN A 58 -16.00 -13.89 13.68
CA ASN A 58 -15.82 -12.80 14.64
C ASN A 58 -14.51 -12.03 14.37
N TRP A 59 -13.46 -12.71 13.91
CA TRP A 59 -12.20 -12.09 13.50
C TRP A 59 -12.29 -11.35 12.16
N ALA A 60 -12.88 -11.97 11.14
CA ALA A 60 -13.22 -11.36 9.86
C ALA A 60 -14.03 -10.07 10.05
N TYR A 61 -15.02 -10.12 10.95
CA TYR A 61 -15.87 -9.00 11.35
C TYR A 61 -15.13 -7.92 12.16
N LEU A 62 -14.16 -8.30 13.01
CA LEU A 62 -13.29 -7.34 13.70
C LEU A 62 -12.33 -6.64 12.72
N ALA A 63 -11.83 -7.34 11.71
CA ALA A 63 -11.09 -6.76 10.60
C ALA A 63 -11.97 -5.80 9.77
N GLU A 64 -13.26 -6.10 9.60
CA GLU A 64 -14.26 -5.27 8.91
C GLU A 64 -14.51 -3.90 9.55
N ASN A 65 -14.67 -3.85 10.87
CA ASN A 65 -14.88 -2.59 11.59
C ASN A 65 -13.59 -1.78 11.79
N SER A 66 -12.44 -2.35 11.44
CA SER A 66 -11.12 -1.78 11.63
C SER A 66 -10.36 -1.64 10.29
N GLY A 67 -11.01 -1.38 9.15
CA GLY A 67 -10.27 -1.09 7.91
C GLY A 67 -9.38 -2.24 7.38
N PHE A 68 -9.86 -3.47 7.54
CA PHE A 68 -9.52 -4.79 6.95
C PHE A 68 -8.08 -5.32 6.80
N GLN A 69 -7.06 -4.51 6.67
CA GLN A 69 -5.66 -4.92 6.86
C GLN A 69 -4.84 -3.82 7.50
N GLU A 70 -5.41 -2.62 7.44
CA GLU A 70 -4.76 -1.40 7.81
C GLU A 70 -4.89 -1.12 9.34
N LEU A 71 -5.78 -1.84 10.03
CA LEU A 71 -5.88 -1.82 11.50
C LEU A 71 -6.01 -3.23 12.08
N VAL A 72 -5.51 -4.25 11.37
CA VAL A 72 -5.36 -5.58 11.96
C VAL A 72 -4.28 -5.46 13.03
N ASP A 73 -4.70 -5.57 14.30
CA ASP A 73 -3.79 -5.74 15.43
C ASP A 73 -3.11 -7.10 15.28
N TRP A 74 -2.02 -7.11 14.52
CA TRP A 74 -1.22 -8.31 14.30
C TRP A 74 -0.70 -8.87 15.62
N LEU A 75 -0.66 -8.09 16.71
CA LEU A 75 -0.25 -8.57 18.04
C LEU A 75 -1.34 -9.36 18.71
N SER A 76 -2.58 -8.90 18.62
CA SER A 76 -3.71 -9.73 19.02
C SER A 76 -3.87 -10.97 18.12
N VAL A 77 -3.62 -10.86 16.81
CA VAL A 77 -3.63 -12.03 15.90
C VAL A 77 -2.52 -13.00 16.27
N PHE A 78 -1.32 -12.49 16.56
CA PHE A 78 -0.18 -13.29 17.01
C PHE A 78 -0.49 -14.00 18.31
N ILE A 79 -0.97 -13.28 19.33
CA ILE A 79 -1.27 -13.84 20.65
C ILE A 79 -2.39 -14.87 20.54
N THR A 80 -3.41 -14.61 19.71
CA THR A 80 -4.52 -15.56 19.50
C THR A 80 -4.04 -16.80 18.76
N ALA A 81 -3.26 -16.63 17.70
CA ALA A 81 -2.70 -17.74 16.95
C ALA A 81 -1.67 -18.54 17.79
N GLN A 82 -0.84 -17.87 18.58
CA GLN A 82 0.02 -18.51 19.57
C GLN A 82 -0.77 -19.26 20.63
N ARG A 83 -1.88 -18.71 21.13
CA ARG A 83 -2.78 -19.40 22.08
C ARG A 83 -3.42 -20.63 21.45
N LEU A 84 -3.85 -20.55 20.19
CA LEU A 84 -4.34 -21.71 19.44
C LEU A 84 -3.23 -22.76 19.27
N VAL A 85 -1.99 -22.34 19.02
CA VAL A 85 -0.82 -23.24 18.91
C VAL A 85 -0.36 -23.84 20.25
N SER A 86 -0.40 -23.07 21.33
CA SER A 86 0.13 -23.48 22.64
C SER A 86 -0.89 -24.26 23.47
N ASN A 87 -2.18 -24.02 23.28
CA ASN A 87 -3.26 -24.71 24.00
C ASN A 87 -3.93 -25.81 23.16
N PHE A 88 -3.27 -26.31 22.11
CA PHE A 88 -3.83 -27.33 21.21
C PHE A 88 -4.41 -28.53 21.95
N ASP A 89 -3.65 -29.09 22.90
CA ASP A 89 -4.06 -30.30 23.60
C ASP A 89 -5.09 -30.02 24.72
N SER A 90 -5.11 -28.82 25.30
CA SER A 90 -6.06 -28.43 26.37
C SER A 90 -7.43 -27.96 25.85
N ILE A 91 -7.46 -27.31 24.68
CA ILE A 91 -8.69 -26.96 23.95
C ILE A 91 -9.44 -28.22 23.49
N VAL A 92 -8.71 -29.29 23.19
CA VAL A 92 -9.24 -30.60 22.82
C VAL A 92 -9.73 -31.40 24.04
N THR A 93 -9.22 -31.13 25.25
CA THR A 93 -9.48 -31.96 26.44
C THR A 93 -10.31 -31.31 27.56
N MET A 94 -10.49 -29.98 27.61
CA MET A 94 -11.35 -29.35 28.62
C MET A 94 -12.85 -29.44 28.24
N GLY A 95 -13.45 -30.56 28.63
CA GLY A 95 -14.88 -30.80 28.57
C GLY A 95 -15.67 -30.00 29.60
N LEU A 96 -16.71 -29.32 29.12
CA LEU A 96 -18.09 -29.36 29.66
C LEU A 96 -19.14 -28.92 28.61
N ALA A 97 -18.75 -28.77 27.34
CA ALA A 97 -19.64 -28.60 26.19
C ALA A 97 -19.24 -29.62 25.10
N PRO A 98 -20.17 -30.07 24.23
CA PRO A 98 -20.02 -31.33 23.49
C PRO A 98 -18.81 -31.29 22.55
N LYS A 99 -17.85 -32.20 22.81
CA LYS A 99 -16.70 -32.60 21.98
C LYS A 99 -16.36 -31.66 20.82
N ALA A 100 -15.46 -30.72 21.08
CA ALA A 100 -14.73 -29.99 20.05
C ALA A 100 -13.71 -30.94 19.42
N THR A 101 -14.01 -31.48 18.24
CA THR A 101 -13.09 -32.30 17.44
C THR A 101 -12.74 -31.55 16.16
N VAL A 102 -11.99 -30.46 16.32
CA VAL A 102 -11.35 -29.83 15.16
C VAL A 102 -10.10 -30.63 14.82
N ASP A 103 -9.88 -30.94 13.54
CA ASP A 103 -8.64 -31.55 13.06
C ASP A 103 -7.45 -30.64 13.36
N LYS A 104 -6.43 -31.22 14.02
CA LYS A 104 -5.20 -30.56 14.43
C LYS A 104 -4.52 -29.88 13.23
N HIS A 105 -4.59 -30.45 12.03
CA HIS A 105 -3.92 -29.94 10.84
C HIS A 105 -4.53 -28.63 10.32
N SER A 106 -5.86 -28.51 10.28
CA SER A 106 -6.55 -27.32 9.78
C SER A 106 -6.41 -26.12 10.73
N LEU A 107 -6.56 -26.36 12.05
CA LEU A 107 -6.22 -25.33 13.04
C LEU A 107 -4.74 -24.98 13.04
N GLN A 108 -3.85 -25.95 12.80
CA GLN A 108 -2.43 -25.66 12.60
C GLN A 108 -2.22 -24.80 11.37
N CYS A 109 -2.84 -25.07 10.23
CA CYS A 109 -2.69 -24.27 9.02
C CYS A 109 -3.22 -22.84 9.22
N MET A 110 -4.39 -22.68 9.84
CA MET A 110 -4.97 -21.37 10.15
C MET A 110 -4.14 -20.61 11.18
N ALA A 111 -3.80 -21.24 12.31
CA ALA A 111 -2.97 -20.62 13.33
C ALA A 111 -1.55 -20.36 12.80
N LEU A 112 -1.01 -21.17 11.89
CA LEU A 112 0.31 -20.97 11.27
C LEU A 112 0.27 -19.93 10.15
N ALA A 113 -0.84 -19.72 9.45
CA ALA A 113 -1.04 -18.62 8.52
C ALA A 113 -1.22 -17.28 9.27
N CYS A 114 -2.01 -17.28 10.34
CA CYS A 114 -2.12 -16.17 11.27
C CYS A 114 -0.77 -15.89 11.94
N LEU A 115 -0.04 -16.92 12.39
CA LEU A 115 1.34 -16.80 12.86
C LEU A 115 2.32 -16.45 11.74
N PHE A 116 2.08 -16.73 10.46
CA PHE A 116 2.98 -16.32 9.37
C PHE A 116 2.87 -14.82 9.15
N LEU A 117 1.63 -14.33 9.08
CA LEU A 117 1.32 -12.91 8.99
C LEU A 117 1.75 -12.16 10.26
N ALA A 118 1.55 -12.78 11.42
CA ALA A 118 1.80 -12.16 12.71
C ALA A 118 3.22 -12.39 13.29
N ASN A 119 3.90 -13.53 13.05
CA ASN A 119 5.35 -13.68 13.34
C ASN A 119 6.17 -12.78 12.43
N GLY A 120 5.74 -12.66 11.18
CA GLY A 120 6.32 -11.72 10.25
C GLY A 120 6.10 -10.27 10.70
N ALA A 121 5.12 -10.01 11.56
CA ALA A 121 4.95 -8.73 12.25
C ALA A 121 5.66 -8.61 13.62
N LEU A 122 5.83 -9.69 14.40
CA LEU A 122 6.03 -9.52 15.86
C LEU A 122 7.10 -10.32 16.59
N ALA A 123 7.71 -11.35 16.01
CA ALA A 123 9.02 -11.91 16.45
C ALA A 123 9.16 -13.37 16.00
N GLY A 124 10.23 -13.64 15.25
CA GLY A 124 10.77 -14.99 15.06
C GLY A 124 11.80 -15.05 13.91
N PRO A 125 13.03 -15.54 14.13
CA PRO A 125 14.05 -15.58 13.09
C PRO A 125 13.78 -16.76 12.16
N ARG A 126 13.48 -16.45 10.89
CA ARG A 126 13.37 -17.34 9.71
C ARG A 126 11.94 -17.74 9.33
N ILE A 127 11.44 -17.08 8.28
CA ILE A 127 10.44 -17.68 7.39
C ILE A 127 11.10 -18.91 6.78
N THR A 128 10.64 -20.11 7.15
CA THR A 128 11.18 -21.38 6.62
C THR A 128 10.33 -21.88 5.47
N LYS A 129 10.89 -22.76 4.62
CA LYS A 129 10.12 -23.45 3.56
C LYS A 129 8.84 -24.12 4.10
N LYS A 130 8.89 -24.65 5.32
CA LYS A 130 7.73 -25.25 6.00
C LYS A 130 6.60 -24.23 6.23
N VAL A 131 6.95 -23.02 6.69
CA VAL A 131 5.98 -21.95 6.94
C VAL A 131 5.34 -21.47 5.62
N VAL A 132 6.11 -21.37 4.54
CA VAL A 132 5.58 -21.04 3.21
C VAL A 132 4.65 -22.14 2.70
N SER A 133 4.97 -23.42 2.88
CA SER A 133 4.09 -24.55 2.53
C SER A 133 2.73 -24.47 3.24
N LEU A 134 2.75 -24.22 4.54
CA LEU A 134 1.52 -24.09 5.35
C LEU A 134 0.69 -22.86 4.96
N ALA A 135 1.34 -21.75 4.61
CA ALA A 135 0.66 -20.60 4.06
C ALA A 135 -0.06 -20.95 2.74
N ASN A 136 0.55 -21.77 1.89
CA ASN A 136 -0.09 -22.26 0.67
C ASN A 136 -1.27 -23.19 0.94
N GLU A 137 -1.16 -24.07 1.93
CA GLU A 137 -2.26 -24.94 2.39
C GLU A 137 -3.45 -24.12 2.89
N TRP A 138 -3.20 -23.07 3.70
CA TRP A 138 -4.22 -22.10 4.11
C TRP A 138 -4.91 -21.43 2.92
N LEU A 139 -4.14 -20.95 1.95
CA LEU A 139 -4.71 -20.30 0.78
C LEU A 139 -5.61 -21.27 0.00
N SER A 140 -5.22 -22.54 -0.14
CA SER A 140 -6.03 -23.57 -0.81
C SER A 140 -7.32 -23.87 -0.05
N LEU A 141 -7.26 -23.94 1.29
CA LEU A 141 -8.45 -24.09 2.13
C LEU A 141 -9.38 -22.88 2.00
N SER A 142 -8.83 -21.66 1.96
CA SER A 142 -9.62 -20.43 1.76
C SER A 142 -10.37 -20.44 0.42
N ASP A 143 -9.72 -20.93 -0.64
CA ASP A 143 -10.35 -21.06 -1.96
C ASP A 143 -11.47 -22.11 -1.95
N GLU A 144 -11.28 -23.22 -1.24
CA GLU A 144 -12.30 -24.26 -1.10
C GLU A 144 -13.52 -23.79 -0.31
N ILE A 145 -13.29 -23.03 0.76
CA ILE A 145 -14.33 -22.40 1.56
C ILE A 145 -15.19 -21.48 0.68
N GLY A 146 -14.55 -20.60 -0.11
CA GLY A 146 -15.26 -19.68 -1.01
C GLY A 146 -16.20 -20.39 -1.98
N LYS A 147 -15.77 -21.53 -2.56
CA LYS A 147 -16.56 -22.30 -3.52
C LYS A 147 -17.86 -22.89 -2.95
N ASN A 148 -18.00 -22.99 -1.64
CA ASN A 148 -19.19 -23.59 -1.01
C ASN A 148 -20.18 -22.53 -0.47
N VAL A 149 -19.89 -21.25 -0.63
CA VAL A 149 -20.81 -20.15 -0.29
C VAL A 149 -21.85 -20.02 -1.40
N THR A 150 -23.12 -19.91 -1.02
CA THR A 150 -24.28 -19.91 -1.94
C THR A 150 -24.37 -18.67 -2.82
N ASN A 151 -23.85 -17.53 -2.35
CA ASN A 151 -23.83 -16.24 -3.05
C ASN A 151 -25.21 -15.65 -3.38
N GLU A 152 -26.16 -15.77 -2.45
CA GLU A 152 -27.57 -15.39 -2.68
C GLU A 152 -27.94 -14.07 -2.02
N VAL A 153 -27.28 -13.72 -0.92
CA VAL A 153 -27.58 -12.53 -0.12
C VAL A 153 -26.37 -11.60 -0.04
N TRP A 154 -26.56 -10.31 0.19
CA TRP A 154 -25.47 -9.33 0.21
C TRP A 154 -24.38 -9.67 1.24
N GLN A 155 -24.72 -10.35 2.33
CA GLN A 155 -23.75 -10.79 3.31
C GLN A 155 -22.78 -11.83 2.72
N ASP A 156 -23.21 -12.67 1.78
CA ASP A 156 -22.32 -13.62 1.09
C ASP A 156 -21.24 -12.85 0.29
N GLY A 157 -21.62 -11.73 -0.34
CA GLY A 157 -20.68 -10.83 -1.01
C GLY A 157 -19.65 -10.22 -0.06
N ILE A 158 -20.05 -9.85 1.16
CA ILE A 158 -19.11 -9.42 2.20
C ILE A 158 -18.18 -10.56 2.56
N TYR A 159 -18.72 -11.76 2.77
CA TYR A 159 -17.93 -12.92 3.12
C TYR A 159 -16.84 -13.24 2.08
N PHE A 160 -17.17 -13.17 0.78
CA PHE A 160 -16.18 -13.28 -0.30
C PHE A 160 -15.12 -12.18 -0.24
N MET A 161 -15.51 -10.94 0.08
CA MET A 161 -14.57 -9.83 0.26
C MET A 161 -13.58 -10.14 1.37
N VAL A 162 -14.09 -10.54 2.53
CA VAL A 162 -13.26 -10.90 3.67
C VAL A 162 -12.28 -12.01 3.27
N LEU A 163 -12.75 -13.09 2.65
CA LEU A 163 -11.88 -14.16 2.17
C LEU A 163 -10.79 -13.66 1.23
N CYS A 164 -11.15 -12.84 0.24
CA CYS A 164 -10.20 -12.25 -0.71
C CYS A 164 -9.12 -11.45 0.05
N MET A 165 -9.55 -10.63 1.01
CA MET A 165 -8.68 -9.76 1.76
C MET A 165 -7.77 -10.48 2.73
N LEU A 166 -8.25 -11.49 3.43
CA LEU A 166 -7.42 -12.27 4.36
C LEU A 166 -6.32 -13.05 3.63
N SER A 167 -6.61 -13.49 2.41
CA SER A 167 -5.62 -14.14 1.56
C SER A 167 -4.62 -13.16 0.95
N ARG A 168 -5.01 -11.91 0.64
CA ARG A 168 -4.13 -10.92 -0.01
C ARG A 168 -2.81 -10.75 0.71
N SER A 169 -2.78 -10.50 2.02
CA SER A 169 -1.51 -10.25 2.72
C SER A 169 -0.58 -11.46 2.65
N THR A 170 -1.13 -12.67 2.75
CA THR A 170 -0.37 -13.91 2.63
C THR A 170 0.16 -14.09 1.21
N ILE A 171 -0.68 -13.85 0.21
CA ILE A 171 -0.33 -13.94 -1.21
C ILE A 171 0.77 -12.94 -1.57
N VAL A 172 0.62 -11.67 -1.17
CA VAL A 172 1.62 -10.61 -1.41
C VAL A 172 2.93 -10.92 -0.70
N SER A 173 2.88 -11.29 0.58
CA SER A 173 4.09 -11.62 1.36
C SER A 173 4.83 -12.85 0.82
N THR A 174 4.11 -13.83 0.27
CA THR A 174 4.67 -15.02 -0.40
C THR A 174 4.97 -14.80 -1.88
N SER A 175 4.76 -13.60 -2.40
CA SER A 175 5.06 -13.21 -3.77
C SER A 175 4.26 -13.95 -4.87
N GLN A 176 3.04 -14.40 -4.55
CA GLN A 176 2.15 -15.13 -5.47
C GLN A 176 1.14 -14.20 -6.16
N LEU A 177 1.60 -13.10 -6.76
CA LEU A 177 0.74 -11.99 -7.23
C LEU A 177 -0.28 -12.40 -8.32
N GLU A 178 0.01 -13.42 -9.13
CA GLU A 178 -0.96 -14.00 -10.07
C GLU A 178 -2.17 -14.62 -9.34
N ARG A 179 -1.94 -15.29 -8.21
CA ARG A 179 -3.01 -15.87 -7.38
C ARG A 179 -3.91 -14.79 -6.79
N LEU A 180 -3.36 -13.61 -6.48
CA LEU A 180 -4.15 -12.46 -6.01
C LEU A 180 -5.09 -12.00 -7.12
N THR A 181 -4.59 -11.91 -8.34
CA THR A 181 -5.35 -11.52 -9.54
C THR A 181 -6.53 -12.46 -9.76
N VAL A 182 -6.29 -13.77 -9.74
CA VAL A 182 -7.36 -14.79 -9.84
C VAL A 182 -8.38 -14.63 -8.73
N LYS A 183 -7.93 -14.49 -7.47
CA LYS A 183 -8.83 -14.39 -6.31
C LYS A 183 -9.71 -13.14 -6.34
N VAL A 184 -9.16 -12.02 -6.81
CA VAL A 184 -9.91 -10.78 -7.00
C VAL A 184 -10.90 -10.91 -8.16
N ARG A 185 -10.50 -11.52 -9.29
CA ARG A 185 -11.41 -11.80 -10.41
C ARG A 185 -12.56 -12.73 -10.00
N ASP A 186 -12.27 -13.77 -9.23
CA ASP A 186 -13.28 -14.69 -8.68
C ASP A 186 -14.26 -13.95 -7.76
N TYR A 187 -13.76 -13.02 -6.94
CA TYR A 187 -14.60 -12.12 -6.14
C TYR A 187 -15.54 -11.29 -7.03
N PHE A 188 -15.01 -10.59 -8.04
CA PHE A 188 -15.80 -9.77 -8.97
C PHE A 188 -16.86 -10.60 -9.70
N THR A 189 -16.51 -11.80 -10.13
CA THR A 189 -17.44 -12.74 -10.76
C THR A 189 -18.55 -13.13 -9.78
N ALA A 190 -18.22 -13.48 -8.54
CA ALA A 190 -19.22 -13.82 -7.53
C ALA A 190 -20.18 -12.64 -7.29
N ILE A 191 -19.68 -11.45 -6.97
CA ILE A 191 -20.58 -10.32 -6.68
C ILE A 191 -21.37 -9.81 -7.88
N SER A 192 -20.88 -9.99 -9.11
CA SER A 192 -21.63 -9.64 -10.32
C SER A 192 -22.90 -10.48 -10.50
N SER A 193 -22.97 -11.65 -9.86
CA SER A 193 -24.16 -12.53 -9.85
C SER A 193 -25.02 -12.40 -8.58
N ASN A 194 -24.60 -11.57 -7.61
CA ASN A 194 -25.31 -11.39 -6.34
C ASN A 194 -26.24 -10.17 -6.42
N GLU A 195 -27.48 -10.37 -6.87
CA GLU A 195 -28.48 -9.30 -7.05
C GLU A 195 -28.70 -8.48 -5.76
N SER A 196 -28.69 -9.13 -4.60
CA SER A 196 -28.86 -8.45 -3.32
C SER A 196 -27.71 -7.52 -2.99
N PHE A 197 -26.47 -7.88 -3.33
CA PHE A 197 -25.28 -7.04 -3.13
C PHE A 197 -25.28 -5.89 -4.14
N LEU A 198 -25.55 -6.19 -5.41
CA LEU A 198 -25.64 -5.21 -6.50
C LEU A 198 -26.68 -4.12 -6.21
N ARG A 199 -27.83 -4.50 -5.65
CA ARG A 199 -28.88 -3.55 -5.24
C ARG A 199 -28.32 -2.41 -4.39
N TYR A 200 -27.42 -2.70 -3.45
CA TYR A 200 -26.80 -1.68 -2.60
C TYR A 200 -25.69 -0.92 -3.31
N LEU A 201 -24.90 -1.58 -4.17
CA LEU A 201 -23.86 -0.89 -4.95
C LEU A 201 -24.43 0.13 -5.95
N HIS A 202 -25.66 -0.07 -6.42
CA HIS A 202 -26.36 0.85 -7.31
C HIS A 202 -27.18 1.93 -6.59
N GLN A 203 -27.17 1.99 -5.25
CA GLN A 203 -27.81 3.08 -4.50
C GLN A 203 -26.99 4.36 -4.61
N LEU A 204 -27.11 5.08 -5.73
CA LEU A 204 -26.38 6.34 -5.94
C LEU A 204 -26.96 7.50 -5.11
N GLU A 205 -28.23 7.40 -4.69
CA GLU A 205 -28.91 8.34 -3.79
C GLU A 205 -28.88 7.86 -2.33
N PHE A 206 -27.75 7.31 -1.91
CA PHE A 206 -27.59 6.67 -0.59
C PHE A 206 -27.86 7.57 0.62
N GLU A 207 -27.83 8.89 0.44
CA GLU A 207 -28.15 9.87 1.49
C GLU A 207 -29.63 9.85 1.90
N ASN A 208 -30.52 9.31 1.05
CA ASN A 208 -31.98 9.28 1.25
C ASN A 208 -32.50 7.92 1.72
N LEU A 209 -31.63 6.97 2.04
CA LEU A 209 -32.03 5.62 2.43
C LEU A 209 -32.74 5.59 3.79
N SER A 210 -33.64 4.61 3.96
CA SER A 210 -34.23 4.31 5.26
C SER A 210 -33.12 3.94 6.27
N PRO A 211 -33.31 4.09 7.60
CA PRO A 211 -32.28 3.73 8.57
C PRO A 211 -31.75 2.30 8.43
N GLN A 212 -32.62 1.34 8.09
CA GLN A 212 -32.26 -0.07 7.91
C GLN A 212 -31.48 -0.30 6.60
N ASP A 213 -31.92 0.31 5.49
CA ASP A 213 -31.19 0.23 4.21
C ASP A 213 -29.87 0.99 4.25
N SER A 214 -29.79 2.09 5.03
CA SER A 214 -28.59 2.90 5.24
C SER A 214 -27.49 2.11 5.96
N GLU A 215 -27.85 1.28 6.94
CA GLU A 215 -26.89 0.40 7.62
C GLU A 215 -26.32 -0.65 6.67
N ALA A 216 -27.18 -1.41 5.98
CA ALA A 216 -26.77 -2.43 5.03
C ALA A 216 -25.95 -1.84 3.86
N PHE A 217 -26.40 -0.71 3.31
CA PHE A 217 -25.65 0.05 2.32
C PHE A 217 -24.26 0.43 2.84
N SER A 218 -24.17 1.00 4.04
CA SER A 218 -22.90 1.48 4.60
C SER A 218 -21.87 0.36 4.70
N ILE A 219 -22.30 -0.85 5.08
CA ILE A 219 -21.41 -2.01 5.18
C ILE A 219 -20.93 -2.42 3.79
N VAL A 220 -21.86 -2.67 2.85
CA VAL A 220 -21.55 -3.05 1.47
C VAL A 220 -20.63 -2.01 0.80
N ALA A 221 -20.93 -0.74 0.99
CA ALA A 221 -20.18 0.37 0.42
C ALA A 221 -18.77 0.53 1.02
N LYS A 222 -18.59 0.24 2.32
CA LYS A 222 -17.26 0.18 2.96
C LYS A 222 -16.44 -0.97 2.40
N CYS A 223 -17.02 -2.17 2.27
CA CYS A 223 -16.35 -3.30 1.65
C CYS A 223 -15.94 -2.97 0.21
N TRP A 224 -16.85 -2.42 -0.57
CA TRP A 224 -16.60 -2.02 -1.95
C TRP A 224 -15.49 -0.97 -2.09
N THR A 225 -15.56 0.09 -1.27
CA THR A 225 -14.52 1.12 -1.18
C THR A 225 -13.16 0.50 -0.91
N TYR A 226 -13.10 -0.45 0.01
CA TYR A 226 -11.85 -1.10 0.36
C TYR A 226 -11.25 -1.93 -0.78
N LEU A 227 -12.06 -2.70 -1.52
CA LEU A 227 -11.53 -3.39 -2.70
C LEU A 227 -11.03 -2.41 -3.75
N LYS A 228 -11.76 -1.32 -3.98
CA LYS A 228 -11.34 -0.27 -4.91
C LYS A 228 -10.01 0.35 -4.49
N LEU A 229 -9.79 0.56 -3.20
CA LEU A 229 -8.48 0.98 -2.66
C LEU A 229 -7.40 -0.06 -2.95
N VAL A 230 -7.68 -1.33 -2.67
CA VAL A 230 -6.74 -2.43 -2.93
C VAL A 230 -6.38 -2.53 -4.41
N GLU A 231 -7.32 -2.31 -5.32
CA GLU A 231 -7.05 -2.21 -6.75
C GLU A 231 -6.11 -1.03 -7.08
N THR A 232 -6.30 0.13 -6.44
CA THR A 232 -5.41 1.28 -6.64
C THR A 232 -4.01 1.07 -6.01
N GLU A 233 -3.90 0.25 -4.97
CA GLU A 233 -2.67 -0.02 -4.23
C GLU A 233 -1.90 -1.28 -4.67
N ALA A 234 -2.53 -2.24 -5.31
CA ALA A 234 -1.89 -3.44 -5.83
C ALA A 234 -1.68 -3.29 -7.32
N SER A 235 -0.43 -3.16 -7.76
CA SER A 235 -0.12 -2.78 -9.13
C SER A 235 -0.64 -3.81 -10.14
N VAL A 236 -0.53 -5.10 -9.82
CA VAL A 236 -1.09 -6.20 -10.61
C VAL A 236 -2.60 -6.07 -10.82
N LEU A 237 -3.34 -5.65 -9.79
CA LEU A 237 -4.79 -5.45 -9.91
C LEU A 237 -5.11 -4.21 -10.73
N GLN A 238 -4.32 -3.14 -10.61
CA GLN A 238 -4.48 -1.95 -11.43
C GLN A 238 -4.22 -2.22 -12.92
N ALA A 239 -3.18 -2.96 -13.24
CA ALA A 239 -2.86 -3.36 -14.60
C ALA A 239 -3.99 -4.18 -15.23
N GLU A 240 -4.61 -5.04 -14.42
CA GLU A 240 -5.72 -5.90 -14.79
C GLU A 240 -7.10 -5.30 -14.46
N SER A 241 -7.18 -4.01 -14.08
CA SER A 241 -8.38 -3.35 -13.48
C SER A 241 -9.58 -3.16 -14.41
N LEU A 242 -9.63 -3.98 -15.47
CA LEU A 242 -10.83 -4.24 -16.23
C LEU A 242 -11.79 -5.20 -15.52
N PHE A 243 -11.46 -5.81 -14.37
CA PHE A 243 -12.38 -6.77 -13.71
C PHE A 243 -13.79 -6.23 -13.50
N GLN A 244 -13.93 -5.00 -13.00
CA GLN A 244 -15.25 -4.37 -12.90
C GLN A 244 -15.92 -4.20 -14.27
N TYR A 245 -15.14 -3.89 -15.31
CA TYR A 245 -15.62 -3.67 -16.66
C TYR A 245 -15.87 -4.96 -17.46
N GLU A 246 -15.31 -6.10 -17.01
CA GLU A 246 -15.60 -7.46 -17.49
C GLU A 246 -17.06 -7.82 -17.21
N HIS A 247 -17.66 -7.23 -16.16
CA HIS A 247 -19.05 -7.44 -15.76
C HIS A 247 -19.89 -6.18 -16.00
N ALA A 248 -20.93 -6.27 -16.83
CA ALA A 248 -21.77 -5.12 -17.17
C ALA A 248 -22.52 -4.57 -15.94
N GLU A 249 -22.87 -5.46 -15.02
CA GLU A 249 -23.59 -5.23 -13.77
C GLU A 249 -22.83 -4.29 -12.83
N LEU A 250 -21.51 -4.15 -12.98
CA LEU A 250 -20.71 -3.36 -12.05
C LEU A 250 -20.35 -1.97 -12.58
N LYS A 251 -20.70 -1.60 -13.81
CA LYS A 251 -20.23 -0.35 -14.46
C LYS A 251 -20.76 0.93 -13.81
N ASP A 252 -21.96 0.91 -13.24
CA ASP A 252 -22.63 2.07 -12.64
C ASP A 252 -22.83 1.92 -11.13
N THR A 253 -21.81 1.40 -10.45
CA THR A 253 -21.77 1.26 -9.00
C THR A 253 -21.17 2.48 -8.32
N ILE A 254 -21.46 2.67 -7.03
CA ILE A 254 -20.81 3.67 -6.20
C ILE A 254 -19.28 3.60 -6.34
N GLN A 255 -18.63 4.76 -6.33
CA GLN A 255 -17.17 4.88 -6.37
C GLN A 255 -16.71 5.52 -5.06
N PRO A 256 -15.49 5.25 -4.57
CA PRO A 256 -14.97 5.86 -3.35
C PRO A 256 -14.55 7.30 -3.60
N ASP A 257 -15.48 8.11 -4.10
CA ASP A 257 -15.35 9.54 -4.34
C ASP A 257 -15.56 10.34 -3.04
N ARG A 258 -15.44 11.66 -3.13
CA ARG A 258 -15.62 12.55 -1.97
C ARG A 258 -16.95 12.35 -1.24
N LYS A 259 -18.06 12.10 -1.95
CA LYS A 259 -19.37 11.96 -1.31
C LYS A 259 -19.44 10.66 -0.51
N VAL A 260 -19.04 9.55 -1.12
CA VAL A 260 -19.04 8.24 -0.48
C VAL A 260 -18.07 8.21 0.70
N VAL A 261 -16.85 8.73 0.54
CA VAL A 261 -15.86 8.76 1.62
C VAL A 261 -16.31 9.63 2.78
N LYS A 262 -16.90 10.80 2.50
CA LYS A 262 -17.49 11.66 3.53
C LYS A 262 -18.64 10.96 4.26
N TYR A 263 -19.54 10.31 3.53
CA TYR A 263 -20.70 9.63 4.13
C TYR A 263 -20.27 8.44 5.02
N LEU A 264 -19.36 7.59 4.54
CA LEU A 264 -18.99 6.35 5.22
C LEU A 264 -17.96 6.54 6.35
N PHE A 265 -17.06 7.50 6.20
CA PHE A 265 -15.89 7.68 7.08
C PHE A 265 -15.79 9.07 7.70
N ASN A 266 -16.66 10.02 7.31
CA ASN A 266 -16.60 11.41 7.76
C ASN A 266 -15.23 12.06 7.49
N LEU A 267 -14.59 11.69 6.38
CA LEU A 267 -13.33 12.26 5.92
C LEU A 267 -13.60 13.22 4.77
N VAL A 268 -13.05 14.43 4.87
CA VAL A 268 -13.20 15.51 3.89
C VAL A 268 -11.81 16.06 3.60
N PRO A 269 -11.31 15.99 2.35
CA PRO A 269 -9.97 16.48 2.01
C PRO A 269 -9.73 17.95 2.36
N GLU A 270 -10.79 18.77 2.30
CA GLU A 270 -10.76 20.20 2.61
C GLU A 270 -10.70 20.51 4.12
N GLU A 271 -11.03 19.55 4.98
CA GLU A 271 -11.06 19.70 6.44
C GLU A 271 -10.03 18.77 7.09
N PRO A 272 -8.72 19.06 6.95
CA PRO A 272 -7.71 18.13 7.40
C PRO A 272 -7.68 18.00 8.92
N ILE A 273 -7.59 16.76 9.40
CA ILE A 273 -7.55 16.43 10.82
C ILE A 273 -6.10 16.18 11.30
N SER A 274 -5.86 16.40 12.59
CA SER A 274 -4.52 16.37 13.18
C SER A 274 -3.94 14.98 13.44
N SER A 275 -4.69 13.91 13.17
CA SER A 275 -4.32 12.54 13.56
C SER A 275 -4.76 11.49 12.54
N TYR A 276 -4.25 11.59 11.32
CA TYR A 276 -4.50 10.57 10.29
C TYR A 276 -3.90 9.22 10.66
N GLN A 277 -4.60 8.17 10.24
CA GLN A 277 -4.06 6.83 10.04
C GLN A 277 -3.57 6.68 8.60
N ALA A 278 -2.72 5.69 8.33
CA ALA A 278 -2.30 5.40 6.95
C ALA A 278 -3.51 5.09 6.04
N TYR A 279 -4.57 4.52 6.61
CA TYR A 279 -5.81 4.19 5.90
C TYR A 279 -6.59 5.42 5.49
N ASP A 280 -6.63 6.43 6.37
CA ASP A 280 -7.28 7.69 6.07
C ASP A 280 -6.61 8.37 4.88
N ILE A 281 -5.28 8.29 4.79
CA ILE A 281 -4.53 8.80 3.64
C ILE A 281 -4.90 8.06 2.35
N ALA A 282 -5.04 6.73 2.39
CA ALA A 282 -5.47 5.96 1.22
C ALA A 282 -6.90 6.32 0.77
N LEU A 283 -7.82 6.43 1.73
CA LEU A 283 -9.21 6.87 1.49
C LEU A 283 -9.27 8.27 0.89
N LEU A 284 -8.51 9.21 1.45
CA LEU A 284 -8.47 10.58 0.95
C LEU A 284 -7.84 10.65 -0.45
N ALA A 285 -6.73 9.94 -0.70
CA ALA A 285 -6.11 9.82 -2.02
C ALA A 285 -7.12 9.32 -3.07
N SER A 286 -7.86 8.27 -2.72
CA SER A 286 -8.91 7.68 -3.54
C SER A 286 -10.06 8.65 -3.79
N SER A 287 -10.54 9.33 -2.76
CA SER A 287 -11.61 10.33 -2.85
C SER A 287 -11.29 11.48 -3.80
N LEU A 288 -10.00 11.83 -3.93
CA LEU A 288 -9.52 12.85 -4.85
C LEU A 288 -9.33 12.32 -6.28
N PHE A 289 -9.10 11.01 -6.44
CA PHE A 289 -8.78 10.36 -7.71
C PHE A 289 -10.03 9.93 -8.48
N PHE A 290 -10.98 9.24 -7.84
CA PHE A 290 -12.15 8.71 -8.52
C PHE A 290 -13.04 9.82 -9.07
N ARG A 291 -13.62 9.59 -10.26
CA ARG A 291 -14.39 10.55 -11.07
C ARG A 291 -13.65 11.79 -11.59
N ARG A 292 -12.41 12.05 -11.13
CA ARG A 292 -11.63 13.25 -11.49
C ARG A 292 -11.45 13.43 -12.99
N PHE A 293 -11.27 12.32 -13.71
CA PHE A 293 -10.94 12.32 -15.12
C PHE A 293 -12.14 12.17 -16.06
N GLU A 294 -13.37 11.99 -15.54
CA GLU A 294 -14.57 11.70 -16.34
C GLU A 294 -14.88 12.77 -17.39
N ASN A 295 -14.57 14.03 -17.08
CA ASN A 295 -14.87 15.18 -17.94
C ASN A 295 -13.64 15.72 -18.70
N CYS A 296 -12.48 15.07 -18.61
CA CYS A 296 -11.26 15.52 -19.29
C CYS A 296 -11.33 15.22 -20.78
N LYS A 297 -11.24 16.24 -21.65
CA LYS A 297 -11.33 16.09 -23.11
C LYS A 297 -10.02 16.39 -23.83
N THR A 298 -9.16 17.21 -23.23
CA THR A 298 -7.89 17.63 -23.81
C THR A 298 -6.71 17.22 -22.95
N ALA A 299 -5.51 17.18 -23.54
CA ALA A 299 -4.26 17.01 -22.80
C ALA A 299 -4.11 18.08 -21.69
N LYS A 300 -4.54 19.32 -21.95
CA LYS A 300 -4.53 20.38 -20.92
C LYS A 300 -5.45 20.05 -19.74
N ASP A 301 -6.63 19.48 -20.00
CA ASP A 301 -7.57 19.08 -18.94
C ASP A 301 -7.01 17.93 -18.11
N ILE A 302 -6.39 16.94 -18.76
CA ILE A 302 -5.71 15.82 -18.10
C ILE A 302 -4.56 16.35 -17.24
N ALA A 303 -3.72 17.22 -17.80
CA ALA A 303 -2.65 17.93 -17.11
C ALA A 303 -3.12 18.64 -15.86
N TYR A 304 -4.18 19.43 -15.98
CA TYR A 304 -4.79 20.12 -14.86
C TYR A 304 -5.34 19.14 -13.81
N ALA A 305 -6.07 18.10 -14.24
CA ALA A 305 -6.73 17.16 -13.35
C ALA A 305 -5.73 16.40 -12.46
N TYR A 306 -4.64 15.87 -13.02
CA TYR A 306 -3.65 15.17 -12.20
C TYR A 306 -2.75 16.13 -11.41
N LEU A 307 -2.33 17.28 -11.95
CA LEU A 307 -1.52 18.22 -11.17
C LEU A 307 -2.29 18.75 -9.97
N SER A 308 -3.58 19.03 -10.15
CA SER A 308 -4.45 19.45 -9.05
C SER A 308 -4.70 18.33 -8.05
N LEU A 309 -4.75 17.06 -8.48
CA LEU A 309 -4.78 15.89 -7.59
C LEU A 309 -3.56 15.87 -6.65
N TYR A 310 -2.34 15.99 -7.20
CA TYR A 310 -1.12 16.08 -6.39
C TYR A 310 -1.17 17.26 -5.43
N SER A 311 -1.58 18.44 -5.92
CA SER A 311 -1.63 19.64 -5.10
C SER A 311 -2.58 19.50 -3.90
N GLU A 312 -3.79 19.01 -4.14
CA GLU A 312 -4.80 18.82 -3.09
C GLU A 312 -4.38 17.73 -2.10
N PHE A 313 -3.83 16.62 -2.59
CA PHE A 313 -3.35 15.52 -1.75
C PHE A 313 -2.15 15.92 -0.86
N CYS A 314 -1.22 16.71 -1.40
CA CYS A 314 -0.12 17.26 -0.62
C CYS A 314 -0.63 18.29 0.41
N ALA A 315 -1.55 19.18 0.01
CA ALA A 315 -2.10 20.21 0.90
C ALA A 315 -2.79 19.60 2.14
N MET A 316 -3.61 18.56 1.96
CA MET A 316 -4.27 17.88 3.09
C MET A 316 -3.29 17.14 4.02
N SER A 317 -2.08 16.83 3.54
CA SER A 317 -1.05 16.09 4.30
C SER A 317 -0.20 17.00 5.19
N ILE A 318 -0.20 18.33 4.94
CA ILE A 318 0.59 19.32 5.69
C ILE A 318 0.32 19.26 7.21
N PRO A 319 -0.94 19.23 7.69
CA PRO A 319 -1.21 19.24 9.13
C PRO A 319 -0.69 18.01 9.88
N ALA A 320 -0.51 16.88 9.19
CA ALA A 320 0.11 15.69 9.77
C ALA A 320 1.64 15.68 9.63
N SER A 321 2.18 16.30 8.57
CA SER A 321 3.61 16.33 8.32
C SER A 321 4.35 17.31 9.23
N GLU A 322 3.79 18.51 9.45
CA GLU A 322 4.50 19.59 10.14
C GLU A 322 4.83 19.26 11.61
N PRO A 323 3.88 18.71 12.42
CA PRO A 323 4.18 18.32 13.80
C PRO A 323 5.22 17.20 13.88
N LEU A 324 5.18 16.25 12.94
CA LEU A 324 6.17 15.17 12.87
C LEU A 324 7.56 15.74 12.62
N PHE A 325 7.70 16.59 11.60
CA PHE A 325 9.00 17.13 11.19
C PHE A 325 9.59 18.04 12.27
N GLN A 326 8.78 18.93 12.85
CA GLN A 326 9.22 19.77 13.97
C GLN A 326 9.69 18.93 15.16
N ALA A 327 8.96 17.86 15.50
CA ALA A 327 9.36 17.00 16.61
C ALA A 327 10.64 16.21 16.32
N ILE A 328 10.82 15.73 15.08
CA ILE A 328 12.10 15.12 14.65
C ILE A 328 13.21 16.17 14.79
N GLU A 329 13.07 17.37 14.23
CA GLU A 329 14.08 18.43 14.32
C GLU A 329 14.44 18.82 15.74
N MET A 330 13.46 18.97 16.62
CA MET A 330 13.68 19.31 18.03
C MET A 330 14.49 18.26 18.79
N VAL A 331 14.27 16.98 18.47
CA VAL A 331 14.91 15.86 19.16
C VAL A 331 16.24 15.50 18.50
N THR A 332 16.29 15.34 17.18
CA THR A 332 17.50 14.96 16.44
C THR A 332 18.43 16.14 16.16
N GLY A 333 17.96 17.36 16.39
CA GLY A 333 18.80 18.45 16.88
C GLY A 333 19.34 19.45 15.88
N GLY A 334 19.03 19.33 14.58
CA GLY A 334 19.71 20.13 13.56
C GLY A 334 21.24 20.20 13.80
N PRO A 335 21.94 21.25 13.34
CA PRO A 335 23.38 21.42 13.60
C PRO A 335 23.75 21.64 15.09
N ALA A 336 22.80 21.86 15.99
CA ALA A 336 23.05 22.40 17.34
C ALA A 336 23.01 21.38 18.49
N ARG A 337 22.47 20.17 18.28
CA ARG A 337 22.38 19.12 19.30
C ARG A 337 23.09 17.85 18.83
N ALA A 338 24.38 17.77 19.10
CA ALA A 338 25.25 16.71 18.58
C ALA A 338 25.01 15.30 19.16
N ASN A 339 24.17 15.11 20.19
CA ASN A 339 23.95 13.79 20.80
C ASN A 339 22.64 13.73 21.62
N PRO A 340 21.48 13.46 21.00
CA PRO A 340 20.22 13.34 21.73
C PRO A 340 20.20 12.14 22.69
N GLY A 341 19.42 12.25 23.77
CA GLY A 341 19.29 11.18 24.76
C GLY A 341 18.54 9.97 24.20
N ALA A 342 18.96 8.74 24.55
CA ALA A 342 18.29 7.53 24.06
C ALA A 342 16.81 7.45 24.48
N ALA A 343 16.48 7.95 25.68
CA ALA A 343 15.11 8.01 26.17
C ALA A 343 14.23 8.99 25.38
N GLU A 344 14.80 10.11 24.91
CA GLU A 344 14.10 11.12 24.11
C GLU A 344 13.77 10.57 22.72
N ILE A 345 14.73 9.92 22.07
CA ILE A 345 14.51 9.27 20.77
C ILE A 345 13.49 8.13 20.90
N ALA A 346 13.59 7.32 21.96
CA ALA A 346 12.59 6.27 22.20
C ALA A 346 11.18 6.85 22.46
N ALA A 347 11.07 7.99 23.17
CA ALA A 347 9.80 8.68 23.39
C ALA A 347 9.24 9.27 22.08
N LEU A 348 10.09 9.86 21.24
CA LEU A 348 9.73 10.36 19.91
C LEU A 348 9.10 9.25 19.07
N VAL A 349 9.79 8.10 18.96
CA VAL A 349 9.31 6.95 18.19
C VAL A 349 7.96 6.45 18.71
N ARG A 350 7.81 6.27 20.04
CA ARG A 350 6.54 5.84 20.63
C ARG A 350 5.38 6.80 20.38
N THR A 351 5.67 8.10 20.33
CA THR A 351 4.62 9.13 20.22
C THR A 351 4.24 9.40 18.77
N LEU A 352 5.18 9.25 17.83
CA LEU A 352 5.01 9.69 16.44
C LEU A 352 5.09 8.56 15.40
N ALA A 353 5.24 7.30 15.81
CA ALA A 353 5.26 6.16 14.87
C ALA A 353 4.07 6.18 13.91
N GLN A 354 2.89 6.55 14.37
CA GLN A 354 1.71 6.72 13.53
C GLN A 354 1.95 7.71 12.39
N LEU A 355 2.34 8.95 12.73
CA LEU A 355 2.57 10.01 11.75
C LEU A 355 3.72 9.67 10.80
N LEU A 356 4.75 8.97 11.29
CA LEU A 356 5.83 8.47 10.44
C LEU A 356 5.32 7.46 9.41
N GLY A 357 4.46 6.51 9.82
CA GLY A 357 3.80 5.58 8.90
C GLY A 357 2.92 6.28 7.86
N VAL A 358 2.15 7.29 8.29
CA VAL A 358 1.34 8.15 7.41
C VAL A 358 2.23 8.84 6.37
N MET A 359 3.36 9.42 6.76
CA MET A 359 4.27 10.10 5.82
C MET A 359 4.98 9.15 4.86
N LEU A 360 5.27 7.91 5.29
CA LEU A 360 5.75 6.86 4.40
C LEU A 360 4.68 6.49 3.36
N LYS A 361 3.41 6.36 3.77
CA LYS A 361 2.29 6.10 2.85
C LYS A 361 2.04 7.25 1.88
N VAL A 362 2.09 8.50 2.34
CA VAL A 362 2.01 9.70 1.47
C VAL A 362 3.12 9.67 0.42
N SER A 363 4.37 9.41 0.84
CA SER A 363 5.51 9.33 -0.07
C SER A 363 5.32 8.23 -1.12
N PHE A 364 4.86 7.04 -0.69
CA PHE A 364 4.56 5.92 -1.57
C PHE A 364 3.51 6.28 -2.63
N ILE A 365 2.39 6.88 -2.23
CA ILE A 365 1.32 7.28 -3.15
C ILE A 365 1.85 8.30 -4.17
N CYS A 366 2.61 9.31 -3.72
CA CYS A 366 3.17 10.34 -4.60
C CYS A 366 4.10 9.77 -5.68
N VAL A 367 5.02 8.86 -5.31
CA VAL A 367 5.92 8.22 -6.30
C VAL A 367 5.17 7.24 -7.20
N ARG A 368 4.20 6.50 -6.65
CA ARG A 368 3.41 5.51 -7.37
C ARG A 368 2.52 6.16 -8.44
N TRP A 369 1.94 7.34 -8.19
CA TRP A 369 1.08 8.01 -9.15
C TRP A 369 1.76 8.36 -10.49
N LEU A 370 3.10 8.38 -10.55
CA LEU A 370 3.81 8.49 -11.83
C LEU A 370 3.49 7.31 -12.77
N LEU A 371 3.17 6.13 -12.22
CA LEU A 371 2.81 4.91 -12.94
C LEU A 371 1.41 4.98 -13.58
N ILE A 372 0.49 5.69 -12.94
CA ILE A 372 -0.96 5.61 -13.20
C ILE A 372 -1.39 6.62 -14.27
N ILE A 373 -0.73 7.76 -14.34
CA ILE A 373 -1.16 8.86 -15.21
C ILE A 373 -0.56 8.66 -16.60
N ARG A 374 -1.44 8.36 -17.58
CA ARG A 374 -1.10 8.12 -18.98
C ARG A 374 -0.09 9.15 -19.47
N ALA A 375 1.00 8.67 -20.06
CA ALA A 375 2.00 9.52 -20.67
C ALA A 375 1.32 10.31 -21.80
N GLU A 376 1.32 11.63 -21.71
CA GLU A 376 0.98 12.45 -22.86
C GLU A 376 2.14 12.34 -23.85
N PRO A 377 1.90 11.84 -25.08
CA PRO A 377 2.97 11.62 -26.04
C PRO A 377 3.72 12.92 -26.39
N ASN A 378 3.07 14.08 -26.25
CA ASN A 378 3.56 15.33 -26.81
C ASN A 378 4.01 16.40 -25.79
N LYS A 379 3.76 16.25 -24.47
CA LYS A 379 4.19 17.23 -23.45
C LYS A 379 4.86 16.55 -22.26
N PHE A 380 6.09 16.96 -21.95
CA PHE A 380 6.79 16.53 -20.74
C PHE A 380 6.42 17.44 -19.56
N VAL A 381 5.91 16.84 -18.49
CA VAL A 381 5.32 17.59 -17.38
C VAL A 381 6.37 17.88 -16.30
N THR A 382 7.15 18.94 -16.49
CA THR A 382 8.27 19.30 -15.61
C THR A 382 7.85 19.50 -14.15
N LEU A 383 6.68 20.12 -13.88
CA LEU A 383 6.15 20.29 -12.53
C LEU A 383 5.95 18.95 -11.79
N ARG A 384 5.41 17.94 -12.48
CA ARG A 384 5.21 16.60 -11.92
C ARG A 384 6.54 15.91 -11.64
N PHE A 385 7.50 16.03 -12.55
CA PHE A 385 8.83 15.42 -12.37
C PHE A 385 9.63 16.10 -11.26
N ALA A 386 9.52 17.43 -11.10
CA ALA A 386 10.14 18.13 -9.99
C ALA A 386 9.62 17.62 -8.63
N HIS A 387 8.31 17.44 -8.49
CA HIS A 387 7.70 16.80 -7.32
C HIS A 387 8.21 15.36 -7.13
N TYR A 388 8.11 14.54 -8.16
CA TYR A 388 8.52 13.13 -8.10
C TYR A 388 9.99 12.92 -7.70
N VAL A 389 10.92 13.63 -8.35
CA VAL A 389 12.36 13.50 -8.10
C VAL A 389 12.70 13.95 -6.68
N THR A 390 12.12 15.05 -6.22
CA THR A 390 12.36 15.52 -4.85
C THR A 390 11.72 14.60 -3.81
N THR A 391 10.57 13.99 -4.09
CA THR A 391 10.01 12.92 -3.23
C THR A 391 10.93 11.70 -3.17
N LEU A 392 11.50 11.25 -4.30
CA LEU A 392 12.47 10.15 -4.30
C LEU A 392 13.69 10.46 -3.42
N LEU A 393 14.18 11.71 -3.41
CA LEU A 393 15.30 12.13 -2.56
C LEU A 393 14.94 12.07 -1.08
N SER A 394 13.76 12.59 -0.73
CA SER A 394 13.38 12.84 0.66
C SER A 394 12.64 11.70 1.37
N MET A 395 12.04 10.74 0.65
CA MET A 395 11.05 9.82 1.23
C MET A 395 11.54 8.97 2.41
N PHE A 396 12.86 8.73 2.51
CA PHE A 396 13.45 8.03 3.66
C PHE A 396 14.07 8.97 4.70
N ASN A 397 14.20 10.28 4.43
CA ASN A 397 14.87 11.22 5.34
C ASN A 397 14.24 11.27 6.75
N PRO A 398 12.91 11.29 6.94
CA PRO A 398 12.32 11.25 8.28
C PRO A 398 12.73 10.00 9.08
N LEU A 399 12.75 8.85 8.41
CA LEU A 399 13.17 7.58 9.00
C LEU A 399 14.68 7.61 9.32
N MET A 400 15.50 8.05 8.37
CA MET A 400 16.96 8.09 8.52
C MET A 400 17.40 9.07 9.60
N ALA A 401 16.72 10.20 9.78
CA ALA A 401 17.03 11.13 10.87
C ALA A 401 16.91 10.49 12.26
N ILE A 402 16.02 9.50 12.42
CA ILE A 402 15.89 8.73 13.67
C ILE A 402 16.96 7.62 13.72
N VAL A 403 17.12 6.85 12.65
CA VAL A 403 18.04 5.71 12.58
C VAL A 403 19.50 6.14 12.73
N ASP A 404 19.89 7.23 12.07
CA ASP A 404 21.27 7.73 12.04
C ASP A 404 21.74 8.23 13.42
N THR A 405 20.83 8.44 14.39
CA THR A 405 21.21 8.72 15.79
C THR A 405 21.88 7.53 16.49
N GLY A 406 21.67 6.31 15.98
CA GLY A 406 22.15 5.07 16.60
C GLY A 406 21.51 4.74 17.96
N LYS A 407 20.51 5.51 18.41
CA LYS A 407 19.85 5.32 19.73
C LYS A 407 18.69 4.34 19.70
N VAL A 408 18.14 4.09 18.51
CA VAL A 408 17.08 3.10 18.27
C VAL A 408 17.54 2.20 17.14
N SER A 409 17.47 0.88 17.34
CA SER A 409 17.79 -0.06 16.26
C SER A 409 16.75 0.05 15.15
N PRO A 410 17.14 -0.14 13.87
CA PRO A 410 16.17 -0.22 12.76
C PRO A 410 15.02 -1.18 13.03
N HIS A 411 15.31 -2.31 13.68
CA HIS A 411 14.33 -3.31 14.09
C HIS A 411 13.28 -2.73 15.07
N ASN A 412 13.71 -2.02 16.11
CA ASN A 412 12.79 -1.46 17.11
C ASN A 412 11.95 -0.31 16.53
N LEU A 413 12.52 0.50 15.63
CA LEU A 413 11.79 1.56 14.94
C LEU A 413 10.68 0.99 14.07
N ILE A 414 10.97 -0.08 13.34
CA ILE A 414 10.02 -0.71 12.43
C ILE A 414 8.97 -1.49 13.21
N ALA A 415 9.35 -2.20 14.28
CA ALA A 415 8.38 -2.81 15.19
C ALA A 415 7.41 -1.76 15.76
N SER A 416 7.90 -0.55 16.08
CA SER A 416 7.04 0.56 16.50
C SER A 416 6.14 1.06 15.37
N LEU A 417 6.68 1.15 14.14
CA LEU A 417 5.90 1.40 12.94
C LEU A 417 4.90 0.28 12.65
N GLN A 418 5.03 -0.93 13.18
CA GLN A 418 4.05 -2.00 12.97
C GLN A 418 2.93 -2.02 14.00
N CYS A 419 3.22 -1.54 15.20
CA CYS A 419 2.20 -1.36 16.23
C CYS A 419 1.24 -0.21 15.86
N CYS A 420 1.66 0.72 15.00
CA CYS A 420 0.92 1.94 14.64
C CYS A 420 0.66 2.08 13.13
N ALA A 421 1.54 1.57 12.29
CA ALA A 421 1.36 1.43 10.85
C ALA A 421 1.38 -0.05 10.48
N GLN A 422 1.17 -0.38 9.21
CA GLN A 422 0.79 -1.74 8.85
C GLN A 422 1.90 -2.44 8.10
N LEU A 423 1.81 -3.77 8.03
CA LEU A 423 2.69 -4.58 7.21
C LEU A 423 2.82 -4.04 5.78
N ASN A 424 1.71 -3.57 5.18
CA ASN A 424 1.72 -2.98 3.85
C ASN A 424 2.61 -1.74 3.75
N THR A 425 2.59 -0.85 4.74
CA THR A 425 3.50 0.32 4.78
C THR A 425 4.96 -0.09 4.80
N VAL A 426 5.31 -1.18 5.50
CA VAL A 426 6.68 -1.72 5.49
C VAL A 426 7.04 -2.32 4.13
N LEU A 427 6.13 -3.05 3.50
CA LEU A 427 6.32 -3.59 2.14
C LEU A 427 6.44 -2.47 1.09
N ASP A 428 5.69 -1.38 1.25
CA ASP A 428 5.78 -0.18 0.42
C ASP A 428 7.18 0.44 0.45
N MET A 429 7.90 0.32 1.57
CA MET A 429 9.30 0.77 1.65
C MET A 429 10.25 -0.04 0.75
N TYR A 430 10.05 -1.35 0.63
CA TYR A 430 10.84 -2.18 -0.30
C TYR A 430 10.50 -1.86 -1.77
N ASN A 431 9.23 -1.57 -2.05
CA ASN A 431 8.80 -1.07 -3.35
C ASN A 431 9.47 0.28 -3.68
N MET A 432 9.40 1.25 -2.76
CA MET A 432 10.04 2.57 -2.91
C MET A 432 11.56 2.48 -3.10
N LEU A 433 12.25 1.61 -2.36
CA LEU A 433 13.69 1.35 -2.52
C LEU A 433 14.00 0.86 -3.95
N THR A 434 13.16 -0.01 -4.49
CA THR A 434 13.35 -0.55 -5.84
C THR A 434 13.06 0.49 -6.92
N LEU A 435 12.10 1.39 -6.70
CA LEU A 435 11.86 2.54 -7.59
C LEU A 435 13.05 3.53 -7.60
N GLN A 436 13.68 3.79 -6.44
CA GLN A 436 14.95 4.54 -6.37
C GLN A 436 16.04 3.86 -7.19
N ALA A 437 16.20 2.54 -7.03
CA ALA A 437 17.21 1.78 -7.77
C ALA A 437 16.96 1.82 -9.29
N LEU A 438 15.70 1.74 -9.73
CA LEU A 438 15.34 1.88 -11.14
C LEU A 438 15.63 3.28 -11.68
N PHE A 439 15.30 4.33 -10.91
CA PHE A 439 15.65 5.71 -11.27
C PHE A 439 17.15 5.86 -11.49
N VAL A 440 17.94 5.35 -10.55
CA VAL A 440 19.41 5.34 -10.60
C VAL A 440 19.91 4.58 -11.84
N ALA A 441 19.36 3.41 -12.14
CA ALA A 441 19.74 2.60 -13.31
C ALA A 441 19.42 3.31 -14.64
N VAL A 442 18.30 4.02 -14.73
CA VAL A 442 17.96 4.78 -15.95
C VAL A 442 18.88 5.99 -16.09
N MET A 443 19.02 6.80 -15.04
CA MET A 443 19.82 8.03 -15.07
C MET A 443 21.32 7.79 -15.30
N SER A 444 21.86 6.62 -14.94
CA SER A 444 23.27 6.28 -15.22
C SER A 444 23.61 6.33 -16.71
N ASN A 445 22.63 6.13 -17.60
CA ASN A 445 22.80 6.20 -19.05
C ASN A 445 23.08 7.62 -19.57
N PHE A 446 22.78 8.65 -18.78
CA PHE A 446 22.92 10.06 -19.15
C PHE A 446 24.20 10.72 -18.60
N VAL A 447 24.95 10.02 -17.75
CA VAL A 447 26.14 10.55 -17.06
C VAL A 447 27.45 9.89 -17.50
N LYS A 448 27.50 9.36 -18.73
CA LYS A 448 28.74 8.82 -19.33
C LYS A 448 29.83 9.89 -19.46
N THR A 449 29.43 11.15 -19.49
CA THR A 449 30.29 12.35 -19.44
C THR A 449 29.84 13.25 -18.29
N SER A 450 30.73 14.10 -17.78
CA SER A 450 30.38 15.05 -16.71
C SER A 450 29.22 15.96 -17.11
N THR A 451 28.20 16.05 -16.25
CA THR A 451 27.02 16.91 -16.40
C THR A 451 27.07 18.16 -15.51
N ALA A 452 28.21 18.43 -14.86
CA ALA A 452 28.35 19.54 -13.90
C ALA A 452 28.10 20.94 -14.51
N HIS A 453 28.22 21.07 -15.83
CA HIS A 453 27.94 22.30 -16.56
C HIS A 453 26.46 22.48 -16.92
N TRP A 454 25.63 21.44 -16.76
CA TRP A 454 24.20 21.53 -17.06
C TRP A 454 23.48 22.34 -15.97
N GLY A 455 22.42 23.06 -16.36
CA GLY A 455 21.52 23.75 -15.44
C GLY A 455 20.90 22.79 -14.42
N LEU A 456 20.70 21.53 -14.81
CA LEU A 456 20.46 20.41 -13.90
C LEU A 456 21.59 19.38 -14.02
N ASP A 457 22.44 19.30 -13.00
CA ASP A 457 23.52 18.33 -12.92
C ASP A 457 22.97 16.94 -12.59
N VAL A 458 22.79 16.13 -13.62
CA VAL A 458 22.24 14.77 -13.52
C VAL A 458 23.15 13.84 -12.71
N LEU A 459 24.47 14.02 -12.78
CA LEU A 459 25.43 13.27 -11.98
C LEU A 459 25.27 13.58 -10.49
N TYR A 460 25.13 14.85 -10.13
CA TYR A 460 24.82 15.23 -8.75
C TYR A 460 23.48 14.61 -8.29
N LEU A 461 22.43 14.74 -9.10
CA LEU A 461 21.13 14.14 -8.78
C LEU A 461 21.21 12.61 -8.60
N LEU A 462 21.88 11.91 -9.51
CA LEU A 462 22.13 10.48 -9.43
C LEU A 462 22.82 10.10 -8.12
N ASN A 463 23.88 10.82 -7.75
CA ASN A 463 24.64 10.56 -6.53
C ASN A 463 23.81 10.83 -5.26
N ALA A 464 22.98 11.87 -5.27
CA ALA A 464 22.09 12.18 -4.14
C ALA A 464 21.04 11.07 -3.94
N VAL A 465 20.41 10.59 -5.02
CA VAL A 465 19.47 9.46 -4.94
C VAL A 465 20.18 8.17 -4.54
N LEU A 466 21.38 7.90 -5.08
CA LEU A 466 22.18 6.72 -4.73
C LEU A 466 22.59 6.72 -3.24
N SER A 467 22.92 7.88 -2.69
CA SER A 467 23.21 8.05 -1.26
C SER A 467 21.99 7.76 -0.38
N SER A 468 20.82 8.31 -0.75
CA SER A 468 19.53 8.00 -0.10
C SER A 468 19.21 6.50 -0.16
N TYR A 469 19.36 5.88 -1.33
CA TYR A 469 19.20 4.44 -1.55
C TYR A 469 20.14 3.62 -0.66
N GLY A 470 21.43 3.95 -0.61
CA GLY A 470 22.42 3.19 0.15
C GLY A 470 22.10 3.14 1.65
N ARG A 471 21.67 4.28 2.22
CA ARG A 471 21.21 4.36 3.61
C ARG A 471 19.95 3.53 3.84
N ALA A 472 18.95 3.69 2.97
CA ALA A 472 17.68 2.97 3.05
C ALA A 472 17.85 1.45 2.90
N ARG A 473 18.68 0.99 1.95
CA ARG A 473 18.97 -0.43 1.73
C ARG A 473 19.59 -1.07 2.97
N LYS A 474 20.62 -0.45 3.54
CA LYS A 474 21.29 -0.95 4.76
C LYS A 474 20.31 -1.07 5.93
N CYS A 475 19.38 -0.13 6.03
CA CYS A 475 18.29 -0.19 6.99
C CYS A 475 17.40 -1.41 6.68
N LEU A 476 16.82 -1.46 5.49
CA LEU A 476 15.80 -2.44 5.07
C LEU A 476 16.30 -3.90 5.03
N GLU A 477 17.56 -4.14 4.67
CA GLU A 477 18.12 -5.51 4.62
C GLU A 477 18.30 -6.12 6.03
N THR A 478 18.54 -5.26 7.03
CA THR A 478 18.75 -5.68 8.42
C THR A 478 17.43 -5.80 9.21
N MET A 479 16.30 -5.36 8.63
CA MET A 479 14.98 -5.41 9.25
C MET A 479 14.36 -6.82 9.21
N LYS A 480 14.85 -7.71 10.07
CA LYS A 480 14.18 -9.00 10.29
C LYS A 480 12.88 -8.80 11.10
N PRO A 481 11.82 -9.59 10.83
CA PRO A 481 11.77 -10.67 9.84
C PRO A 481 11.41 -10.20 8.42
N TYR A 482 11.05 -8.94 8.19
CA TYR A 482 10.54 -8.43 6.90
C TYR A 482 11.48 -8.63 5.72
N SER A 483 12.79 -8.49 5.96
CA SER A 483 13.81 -8.73 4.93
C SER A 483 13.89 -10.19 4.47
N ASN A 484 13.21 -11.11 5.16
CA ASN A 484 13.12 -12.52 4.78
C ASN A 484 11.82 -12.88 4.04
N TYR A 485 10.88 -11.94 3.84
CA TYR A 485 9.72 -12.24 3.00
C TYR A 485 10.17 -12.49 1.57
N PRO A 486 9.62 -13.50 0.87
CA PRO A 486 9.89 -13.73 -0.55
C PRO A 486 9.82 -12.47 -1.41
N LEU A 487 8.78 -11.64 -1.22
CA LEU A 487 8.64 -10.35 -1.91
C LEU A 487 9.83 -9.42 -1.63
N SER A 488 10.14 -9.19 -0.35
CA SER A 488 11.25 -8.32 0.06
C SER A 488 12.60 -8.82 -0.45
N ILE A 489 12.84 -10.13 -0.43
CA ILE A 489 14.06 -10.75 -0.94
C ILE A 489 14.20 -10.46 -2.44
N ALA A 490 13.15 -10.73 -3.22
CA ALA A 490 13.16 -10.48 -4.66
C ALA A 490 13.43 -9.00 -4.96
N LEU A 491 12.74 -8.07 -4.28
CA LEU A 491 12.92 -6.63 -4.45
C LEU A 491 14.33 -6.15 -4.03
N LEU A 492 14.89 -6.69 -2.94
CA LEU A 492 16.27 -6.40 -2.53
C LEU A 492 17.29 -6.91 -3.56
N GLN A 493 17.06 -8.07 -4.17
CA GLN A 493 17.93 -8.62 -5.21
C GLN A 493 17.84 -7.81 -6.51
N VAL A 494 16.61 -7.44 -6.92
CA VAL A 494 16.39 -6.60 -8.10
C VAL A 494 17.03 -5.24 -7.95
N SER A 495 16.80 -4.57 -6.82
CA SER A 495 17.42 -3.27 -6.54
C SER A 495 18.95 -3.33 -6.53
N GLU A 496 19.54 -4.45 -6.11
CA GLU A 496 20.98 -4.66 -6.19
C GLU A 496 21.47 -4.74 -7.63
N VAL A 497 20.80 -5.53 -8.48
CA VAL A 497 21.14 -5.64 -9.90
C VAL A 497 21.02 -4.27 -10.58
N LEU A 498 19.91 -3.55 -10.35
CA LEU A 498 19.68 -2.22 -10.91
C LEU A 498 20.76 -1.21 -10.52
N THR A 499 21.21 -1.22 -9.25
CA THR A 499 22.25 -0.29 -8.79
C THR A 499 23.66 -0.65 -9.24
N ARG A 500 23.95 -1.93 -9.54
CA ARG A 500 25.22 -2.30 -10.19
C ARG A 500 25.36 -1.70 -11.59
N GLU A 501 24.24 -1.39 -12.27
CA GLU A 501 24.28 -0.74 -13.59
C GLU A 501 24.90 0.66 -13.56
N VAL A 502 24.95 1.33 -12.41
CA VAL A 502 25.63 2.64 -12.26
C VAL A 502 27.11 2.55 -12.62
N HIS A 503 27.74 1.43 -12.29
CA HIS A 503 29.17 1.20 -12.52
C HIS A 503 29.45 0.41 -13.79
N SER A 504 28.40 0.06 -14.55
CA SER A 504 28.48 -0.75 -15.76
C SER A 504 28.45 0.15 -17.00
N THR A 505 29.40 -0.02 -17.91
CA THR A 505 29.34 0.53 -19.27
C THR A 505 28.65 -0.42 -20.25
N ARG A 506 27.94 -1.44 -19.74
CA ARG A 506 27.49 -2.61 -20.49
C ARG A 506 26.34 -2.30 -21.43
N PHE A 507 25.44 -1.41 -21.03
CA PHE A 507 24.35 -0.99 -21.91
C PHE A 507 24.80 0.07 -22.92
N GLN A 508 24.74 -0.32 -24.18
CA GLN A 508 24.88 0.58 -25.32
C GLN A 508 23.68 0.32 -26.25
N PRO A 509 22.78 1.31 -26.43
CA PRO A 509 21.64 1.14 -27.32
C PRO A 509 22.14 0.95 -28.76
N ARG A 510 21.59 -0.04 -29.45
CA ARG A 510 21.86 -0.36 -30.86
C ARG A 510 21.11 0.61 -31.78
N SER A 511 19.90 0.99 -31.41
CA SER A 511 19.10 2.02 -32.08
C SER A 511 19.05 3.30 -31.25
N LEU A 512 19.24 4.43 -31.93
CA LEU A 512 19.02 5.75 -31.34
C LEU A 512 17.51 6.10 -31.25
N ASP A 513 16.65 5.37 -31.96
CA ASP A 513 15.22 5.70 -32.05
C ASP A 513 14.41 5.15 -30.88
N LYS A 514 14.86 4.06 -30.24
CA LYS A 514 14.14 3.38 -29.14
C LYS A 514 15.03 2.97 -27.96
N PRO A 515 15.90 3.85 -27.44
CA PRO A 515 16.89 3.48 -26.42
C PRO A 515 16.25 3.04 -25.09
N ALA A 516 15.11 3.63 -24.70
CA ALA A 516 14.38 3.23 -23.49
C ALA A 516 13.82 1.81 -23.57
N HIS A 517 13.30 1.42 -24.74
CA HIS A 517 12.77 0.07 -24.97
C HIS A 517 13.89 -0.98 -24.96
N GLU A 518 15.01 -0.68 -25.61
CA GLU A 518 16.19 -1.56 -25.54
C GLU A 518 16.74 -1.70 -24.12
N PHE A 519 16.68 -0.62 -23.32
CA PHE A 519 17.08 -0.67 -21.92
C PHE A 519 16.13 -1.55 -21.10
N PHE A 520 14.83 -1.47 -21.33
CA PHE A 520 13.85 -2.38 -20.72
C PHE A 520 14.17 -3.85 -21.04
N GLU A 521 14.41 -4.20 -22.30
CA GLU A 521 14.80 -5.57 -22.68
C GLU A 521 16.13 -6.00 -22.04
N TYR A 522 17.08 -5.08 -21.92
CA TYR A 522 18.35 -5.34 -21.26
C TYR A 522 18.16 -5.67 -19.77
N LEU A 523 17.32 -4.91 -19.07
CA LEU A 523 17.01 -5.18 -17.66
C LEU A 523 16.30 -6.52 -17.49
N GLN A 524 15.33 -6.83 -18.35
CA GLN A 524 14.62 -8.12 -18.35
C GLN A 524 15.57 -9.31 -18.50
N ARG A 525 16.62 -9.18 -19.31
CA ARG A 525 17.65 -10.23 -19.48
C ARG A 525 18.67 -10.27 -18.33
N SER A 526 18.85 -9.16 -17.62
CA SER A 526 19.87 -9.02 -16.57
C SER A 526 19.37 -9.46 -15.19
N ILE A 527 18.06 -9.44 -14.98
CA ILE A 527 17.40 -9.85 -13.74
C ILE A 527 16.91 -11.29 -13.89
N ALA A 528 17.09 -12.12 -12.85
CA ALA A 528 16.56 -13.48 -12.85
C ALA A 528 15.04 -13.46 -13.04
N LYS A 529 14.51 -14.30 -13.93
CA LYS A 529 13.10 -14.29 -14.33
C LYS A 529 12.13 -14.27 -13.14
N GLU A 530 12.34 -15.14 -12.17
CA GLU A 530 11.53 -15.22 -10.95
C GLU A 530 11.48 -13.89 -10.17
N ASN A 531 12.56 -13.12 -10.15
CA ASN A 531 12.61 -11.82 -9.50
C ASN A 531 12.08 -10.69 -10.40
N TRP A 532 12.27 -10.82 -11.72
CA TRP A 532 11.71 -9.90 -12.71
C TRP A 532 10.18 -9.90 -12.64
N ASP A 533 9.57 -11.09 -12.63
CA ASP A 533 8.12 -11.25 -12.56
C ASP A 533 7.57 -10.58 -11.29
N VAL A 534 8.25 -10.74 -10.16
CA VAL A 534 7.88 -10.09 -8.88
C VAL A 534 8.04 -8.57 -8.94
N PHE A 535 9.16 -8.08 -9.48
CA PHE A 535 9.41 -6.67 -9.67
C PHE A 535 8.34 -6.02 -10.55
N VAL A 536 8.03 -6.63 -11.69
CA VAL A 536 7.00 -6.15 -12.61
C VAL A 536 5.63 -6.17 -11.93
N ASN A 537 5.21 -7.31 -11.40
CA ASN A 537 3.85 -7.47 -10.85
C ASN A 537 3.61 -6.64 -9.58
N SER A 538 4.62 -6.51 -8.70
CA SER A 538 4.48 -5.75 -7.45
C SER A 538 4.41 -4.25 -7.71
N LEU A 539 5.28 -3.72 -8.59
CA LEU A 539 5.43 -2.28 -8.78
C LEU A 539 4.60 -1.72 -9.92
N PHE A 540 4.42 -2.46 -11.01
CA PHE A 540 3.84 -1.98 -12.26
C PHE A 540 2.59 -2.75 -12.68
N GLY A 541 2.46 -3.97 -12.17
CA GLY A 541 1.37 -4.90 -12.46
C GLY A 541 1.46 -5.62 -13.79
N MET A 542 2.07 -5.00 -14.80
CA MET A 542 2.36 -5.62 -16.08
C MET A 542 3.58 -5.00 -16.74
N GLU A 543 4.17 -5.73 -17.68
CA GLU A 543 5.38 -5.31 -18.41
C GLU A 543 5.16 -4.00 -19.19
N ALA A 544 3.97 -3.79 -19.76
CA ALA A 544 3.67 -2.56 -20.51
C ALA A 544 3.75 -1.30 -19.62
N THR A 545 3.24 -1.37 -18.38
CA THR A 545 3.33 -0.28 -17.40
C THR A 545 4.78 -0.06 -16.97
N ALA A 546 5.55 -1.13 -16.79
CA ALA A 546 6.98 -1.04 -16.46
C ALA A 546 7.78 -0.37 -17.59
N ALA A 547 7.54 -0.77 -18.84
CA ALA A 547 8.17 -0.16 -20.01
C ALA A 547 7.82 1.33 -20.14
N ASN A 548 6.55 1.70 -19.98
CA ASN A 548 6.11 3.10 -20.00
C ASN A 548 6.74 3.92 -18.87
N TYR A 549 6.90 3.35 -17.67
CA TYR A 549 7.58 4.04 -16.58
C TYR A 549 9.07 4.28 -16.89
N ILE A 550 9.77 3.28 -17.43
CA ILE A 550 11.16 3.46 -17.88
C ILE A 550 11.25 4.53 -18.96
N GLU A 551 10.32 4.55 -19.92
CA GLU A 551 10.25 5.59 -20.95
C GLU A 551 10.07 6.98 -20.35
N GLN A 552 9.22 7.13 -19.33
CA GLN A 552 9.03 8.40 -18.63
C GLN A 552 10.31 8.88 -17.92
N LEU A 553 11.03 7.97 -17.26
CA LEU A 553 12.33 8.28 -16.67
C LEU A 553 13.37 8.63 -17.74
N TRP A 554 13.37 7.91 -18.87
CA TRP A 554 14.27 8.18 -19.98
C TRP A 554 14.02 9.58 -20.57
N ARG A 555 12.75 9.94 -20.79
CA ARG A 555 12.34 11.28 -21.25
C ARG A 555 12.82 12.38 -20.32
N PHE A 556 12.84 12.14 -19.00
CA PHE A 556 13.42 13.10 -18.05
C PHE A 556 14.91 13.32 -18.28
N GLY A 557 15.68 12.24 -18.50
CA GLY A 557 17.09 12.34 -18.86
C GLY A 557 17.32 13.08 -20.18
N ASP A 558 16.50 12.81 -21.20
CA ASP A 558 16.55 13.51 -22.48
C ASP A 558 16.25 15.00 -22.35
N VAL A 559 15.27 15.38 -21.52
CA VAL A 559 14.95 16.79 -21.25
C VAL A 559 16.12 17.49 -20.55
N ALA A 560 16.74 16.86 -19.55
CA ALA A 560 17.92 17.43 -18.89
C ALA A 560 19.07 17.63 -19.89
N LYS A 561 19.32 16.64 -20.75
CA LYS A 561 20.35 16.70 -21.79
C LYS A 561 20.06 17.74 -22.86
N LEU A 562 18.79 17.94 -23.25
CA LEU A 562 18.39 18.93 -24.24
C LEU A 562 18.57 20.36 -23.71
N HIS A 563 18.26 20.58 -22.44
CA HIS A 563 18.39 21.89 -21.82
C HIS A 563 19.86 22.29 -21.55
N GLN A 564 20.76 21.31 -21.37
CA GLN A 564 22.19 21.55 -21.09
C GLN A 564 22.35 22.61 -20.00
N GLU A 565 23.05 23.72 -20.28
CA GLU A 565 23.33 24.83 -19.35
C GLU A 565 22.07 25.63 -18.95
N LYS A 566 20.95 25.49 -19.69
CA LYS A 566 19.73 26.24 -19.42
C LYS A 566 18.90 25.57 -18.31
N PRO A 567 18.25 26.36 -17.44
CA PRO A 567 17.31 25.81 -16.47
C PRO A 567 16.08 25.20 -17.17
N ILE A 568 15.46 24.21 -16.51
CA ILE A 568 14.18 23.63 -16.95
C ILE A 568 13.06 24.40 -16.22
N LEU A 569 12.19 25.09 -16.96
CA LEU A 569 11.14 25.91 -16.36
C LEU A 569 10.03 25.04 -15.74
N ILE A 570 9.60 25.39 -14.52
CA ILE A 570 8.40 24.86 -13.86
C ILE A 570 7.31 25.95 -13.80
N THR A 571 7.68 27.19 -13.49
CA THR A 571 6.82 28.36 -13.65
C THR A 571 7.66 29.49 -14.25
N LYS A 572 7.11 30.71 -14.35
CA LYS A 572 7.91 31.89 -14.75
C LYS A 572 9.06 32.20 -13.79
N THR A 573 8.96 31.77 -12.54
CA THR A 573 9.93 32.04 -11.47
C THR A 573 10.59 30.78 -10.93
N LEU A 574 9.89 29.64 -10.96
CA LEU A 574 10.39 28.39 -10.44
C LEU A 574 11.04 27.58 -11.55
N VAL A 575 12.26 27.09 -11.28
CA VAL A 575 13.03 26.30 -12.23
C VAL A 575 13.58 25.04 -11.58
N LEU A 576 13.53 23.94 -12.31
CA LEU A 576 14.21 22.71 -11.94
C LEU A 576 15.69 22.84 -12.34
N ASN A 577 16.53 23.11 -11.36
CA ASN A 577 17.98 23.21 -11.52
C ASN A 577 18.70 22.49 -10.36
N THR A 578 20.03 22.44 -10.39
CA THR A 578 20.84 21.79 -9.34
C THR A 578 20.63 22.42 -7.95
N ALA A 579 20.39 23.73 -7.87
CA ALA A 579 20.13 24.42 -6.61
C ALA A 579 18.80 23.97 -5.98
N PHE A 580 17.75 23.87 -6.80
CA PHE A 580 16.46 23.35 -6.39
C PHE A 580 16.58 21.92 -5.85
N ILE A 581 17.37 21.04 -6.49
CA ILE A 581 17.61 19.68 -5.98
C ILE A 581 18.30 19.68 -4.61
N LYS A 582 19.30 20.56 -4.41
CA LYS A 582 20.04 20.69 -3.14
C LYS A 582 19.13 21.03 -1.95
N GLU A 583 18.07 21.81 -2.18
CA GLU A 583 17.11 22.17 -1.13
C GLU A 583 16.37 20.95 -0.55
N PHE A 584 16.19 19.90 -1.34
CA PHE A 584 15.41 18.71 -0.94
C PHE A 584 16.26 17.50 -0.56
N GLU A 585 17.59 17.55 -0.70
CA GLU A 585 18.48 16.41 -0.39
C GLU A 585 18.32 15.93 1.06
N HIS A 586 18.20 16.87 2.00
CA HIS A 586 18.08 16.59 3.43
C HIS A 586 16.71 16.97 4.01
N ALA A 587 15.79 17.47 3.18
CA ALA A 587 14.45 17.83 3.61
C ALA A 587 13.64 16.58 3.99
N TYR A 588 12.71 16.72 4.94
CA TYR A 588 11.82 15.63 5.34
C TYR A 588 10.68 15.33 4.37
N ARG A 589 10.43 16.24 3.41
CA ARG A 589 9.49 16.07 2.32
C ARG A 589 10.06 16.64 1.02
N GLY A 590 9.54 16.16 -0.10
CA GLY A 590 9.85 16.70 -1.43
C GLY A 590 9.12 18.02 -1.69
N PHE A 591 9.22 18.49 -2.92
CA PHE A 591 8.54 19.70 -3.38
C PHE A 591 7.03 19.47 -3.48
N TRP A 592 6.28 20.03 -2.54
CA TRP A 592 4.81 20.08 -2.60
C TRP A 592 4.36 21.41 -3.18
N PHE A 593 3.55 21.35 -4.24
CA PHE A 593 3.11 22.53 -4.97
C PHE A 593 1.61 22.81 -4.79
N THR A 594 1.25 24.09 -4.93
CA THR A 594 -0.13 24.58 -4.78
C THR A 594 -0.85 24.68 -6.12
N LEU A 595 -2.18 24.84 -6.10
CA LEU A 595 -2.99 25.06 -7.31
C LEU A 595 -2.54 26.31 -8.09
N GLN A 596 -1.97 27.31 -7.41
CA GLN A 596 -1.37 28.48 -8.06
C GLN A 596 -0.18 28.09 -8.95
N HIS A 597 0.68 27.18 -8.48
CA HIS A 597 1.79 26.66 -9.29
C HIS A 597 1.27 25.87 -10.50
N VAL A 598 0.19 25.12 -10.33
CA VAL A 598 -0.47 24.40 -11.45
C VAL A 598 -0.95 25.38 -12.51
N ASN A 599 -1.67 26.44 -12.11
CA ASN A 599 -2.17 27.45 -13.04
C ASN A 599 -1.01 28.15 -13.78
N GLN A 600 0.05 28.54 -13.06
CA GLN A 600 1.23 29.15 -13.66
C GLN A 600 1.95 28.22 -14.64
N TYR A 601 2.04 26.92 -14.34
CA TYR A 601 2.63 25.93 -15.22
C TYR A 601 1.83 25.74 -16.51
N LEU A 602 0.49 25.79 -16.44
CA LEU A 602 -0.38 25.65 -17.61
C LEU A 602 -0.46 26.90 -18.50
N GLU A 603 0.07 28.02 -18.02
CA GLU A 603 0.26 29.27 -18.78
C GLU A 603 1.62 29.35 -19.50
N LEU A 604 2.57 28.46 -19.17
CA LEU A 604 3.82 28.25 -19.91
C LEU A 604 3.57 27.47 -21.20
#